data_AF-K1U375-F1
#
_entry.id   AF-K1U375-F1
#
_cell.length_a   1.000
_cell.length_b   1.000
_cell.length_c   1.000
_cell.angle_alpha   90.00
_cell.angle_beta   90.00
_cell.angle_gamma   90.00
#
_symmetry.space_group_name_H-M   'P 1'
#
loop_
_entity.id
_entity.type
_entity.pdbx_description
1 polymer ?
#
loop_
_entity_poly.entity_id
_entity_poly.type
_entity_poly.pdbx_seq_one_letter_code
_entity_poly.pdbx_strand_id
1 'polypeptide(L)'
;EEIFEVLITDPEVSPLLGPFKTAYENGAMEQLEGMIGTLRVQTSRLATKEAYWVFSGDDFDLKVSDPKNPSYLLIANDPEMESIIGALNALILNRLVTRVNSGQGKTYQ
;
A
#
# COMPACT_ATOMS: atom_id res chain seq x y z
N GLU A 1 -20.76 2.89 -5.48
CA GLU A 1 -21.08 3.58 -4.21
C GLU A 1 -20.25 3.07 -3.03
N GLU A 2 -20.30 1.78 -2.66
CA GLU A 2 -19.64 1.26 -1.43
C GLU A 2 -18.16 1.66 -1.22
N ILE A 3 -17.30 1.58 -2.24
CA ILE A 3 -15.88 1.92 -2.09
C ILE A 3 -15.70 3.38 -1.63
N PHE A 4 -16.52 4.29 -2.14
CA PHE A 4 -16.37 5.72 -1.84
C PHE A 4 -16.89 6.06 -0.45
N GLU A 5 -18.02 5.47 -0.04
CA GLU A 5 -18.55 5.63 1.31
C GLU A 5 -17.55 5.11 2.34
N VAL A 6 -16.93 3.96 2.10
CA VAL A 6 -15.90 3.41 2.97
C VAL A 6 -14.67 4.31 3.00
N LEU A 7 -14.18 4.79 1.85
CA LEU A 7 -13.01 5.66 1.81
C LEU A 7 -13.25 6.99 2.53
N ILE A 8 -14.45 7.58 2.46
CA ILE A 8 -14.76 8.83 3.19
C ILE A 8 -14.66 8.66 4.71
N THR A 9 -14.89 7.45 5.24
CA THR A 9 -14.83 7.22 6.69
C THR A 9 -13.40 7.31 7.25
N ASP A 10 -12.38 7.18 6.40
CA ASP A 10 -10.99 7.17 6.82
C ASP A 10 -10.36 8.58 6.69
N PRO A 11 -9.95 9.21 7.81
CA PRO A 11 -9.38 10.55 7.81
C PRO A 11 -8.01 10.63 7.13
N GLU A 12 -7.26 9.52 7.00
CA GLU A 12 -5.95 9.52 6.33
C GLU A 12 -6.08 9.65 4.81
N VAL A 13 -7.15 9.11 4.23
CA VAL A 13 -7.42 9.20 2.79
C VAL A 13 -8.24 10.43 2.42
N SER A 14 -8.84 11.13 3.40
CA SER A 14 -9.64 12.35 3.18
C SER A 14 -8.98 13.39 2.24
N PRO A 15 -7.66 13.68 2.31
CA PRO A 15 -7.02 14.62 1.39
C PRO A 15 -7.03 14.13 -0.08
N LEU A 16 -6.96 12.82 -0.29
CA LEU A 16 -6.97 12.19 -1.61
C LEU A 16 -8.38 12.16 -2.22
N LEU A 17 -9.41 12.25 -1.37
CA LEU A 17 -10.82 12.23 -1.79
C LEU A 17 -11.36 13.61 -2.21
N GLY A 18 -10.59 14.68 -2.06
CA GLY A 18 -11.00 16.04 -2.41
C GLY A 18 -11.62 16.16 -3.82
N PRO A 19 -10.99 15.64 -4.89
CA PRO A 19 -11.55 15.68 -6.23
C PRO A 19 -12.88 14.92 -6.38
N PHE A 20 -13.05 13.81 -5.67
CA PHE A 20 -14.28 13.00 -5.70
C PHE A 20 -15.42 13.72 -4.98
N LYS A 21 -15.12 14.35 -3.84
CA LYS A 21 -16.08 15.15 -3.08
C LYS A 21 -16.56 16.34 -3.90
N THR A 22 -15.66 17.07 -4.54
CA THR A 22 -16.00 18.19 -5.44
C THR A 22 -16.83 17.73 -6.64
N ALA A 23 -16.52 16.59 -7.25
CA ALA A 23 -17.31 16.05 -8.35
C ALA A 23 -18.73 15.65 -7.92
N TYR A 24 -18.85 15.05 -6.73
CA TYR A 24 -20.14 14.70 -6.12
C TYR A 24 -20.98 15.95 -5.79
N GLU A 25 -20.38 16.95 -5.14
CA GLU A 25 -21.05 18.21 -4.77
C GLU A 25 -21.49 19.03 -6.00
N ASN A 26 -20.72 18.98 -7.09
CA ASN A 26 -21.06 19.66 -8.34
C ASN A 26 -22.03 18.85 -9.24
N GLY A 27 -22.50 17.68 -8.81
CA GLY A 27 -23.40 16.82 -9.59
C GLY A 27 -22.76 16.21 -10.84
N ALA A 28 -21.42 16.17 -10.92
CA ALA A 28 -20.67 15.63 -12.04
C ALA A 28 -20.55 14.09 -11.97
N MET A 29 -21.70 13.40 -11.96
CA MET A 29 -21.77 11.95 -11.73
C MET A 29 -21.03 11.12 -12.78
N GLU A 30 -21.09 11.50 -14.06
CA GLU A 30 -20.39 10.79 -15.14
C GLU A 30 -18.86 10.80 -14.94
N GLN A 31 -18.32 11.94 -14.48
CA GLN A 31 -16.90 12.08 -14.21
C GLN A 31 -16.49 11.32 -12.94
N LEU A 32 -17.35 11.33 -11.92
CA LEU A 32 -17.17 10.53 -10.71
C LEU A 32 -17.15 9.03 -11.01
N GLU A 33 -18.05 8.54 -11.87
CA GLU A 33 -18.07 7.14 -12.31
C GLU A 33 -16.78 6.76 -13.04
N GLY A 34 -16.27 7.61 -13.94
CA GLY A 34 -14.99 7.39 -14.61
C GLY A 34 -13.80 7.31 -13.64
N MET A 35 -13.79 8.15 -12.61
CA MET A 35 -12.77 8.14 -11.56
C MET A 35 -12.87 6.87 -10.70
N ILE A 36 -14.08 6.47 -10.30
CA ILE A 36 -14.33 5.24 -9.53
C ILE A 36 -13.93 4.01 -10.34
N GLY A 37 -14.25 3.96 -11.64
CA GLY A 37 -13.86 2.89 -12.54
C GLY A 37 -12.34 2.73 -12.61
N THR A 38 -11.63 3.85 -12.73
CA THR A 38 -10.15 3.86 -12.72
C THR A 38 -9.60 3.34 -11.39
N LEU A 39 -10.11 3.83 -10.26
CA LEU A 39 -9.72 3.40 -8.92
C LEU A 39 -9.95 1.91 -8.71
N ARG A 40 -11.10 1.39 -9.17
CA ARG A 40 -11.45 -0.01 -9.08
C ARG A 40 -10.46 -0.88 -9.87
N VAL A 41 -10.11 -0.49 -11.08
CA VAL A 41 -9.12 -1.21 -11.90
C VAL A 41 -7.77 -1.23 -11.20
N GLN A 42 -7.27 -0.08 -10.75
CA GLN A 42 -5.97 0.00 -10.07
C GLN A 42 -5.95 -0.80 -8.76
N THR A 43 -7.00 -0.70 -7.94
CA THR A 43 -7.10 -1.44 -6.68
C THR A 43 -7.23 -2.95 -6.92
N SER A 44 -7.99 -3.36 -7.95
CA SER A 44 -8.15 -4.78 -8.28
C SER A 44 -6.85 -5.46 -8.66
N ARG A 45 -5.90 -4.71 -9.25
CA ARG A 45 -4.57 -5.22 -9.57
C ARG A 45 -3.75 -5.52 -8.31
N LEU A 46 -3.99 -4.81 -7.22
CA LEU A 46 -3.32 -5.06 -5.93
C LEU A 46 -3.99 -6.18 -5.13
N ALA A 47 -5.27 -6.46 -5.39
CA ALA A 47 -6.07 -7.47 -4.71
C ALA A 47 -5.79 -8.90 -5.20
N THR A 48 -4.50 -9.28 -5.29
CA THR A 48 -4.09 -10.63 -5.65
C THR A 48 -4.03 -11.53 -4.41
N LYS A 49 -4.11 -12.85 -4.62
CA LYS A 49 -4.01 -13.82 -3.52
C LYS A 49 -2.67 -13.73 -2.81
N GLU A 50 -1.61 -13.50 -3.58
CA GLU A 50 -0.24 -13.36 -3.12
C GLU A 50 -0.08 -12.10 -2.27
N ALA A 51 -0.63 -10.96 -2.70
CA ALA A 51 -0.61 -9.73 -1.93
C ALA A 51 -1.32 -9.91 -0.59
N TYR A 52 -2.55 -10.45 -0.61
CA TYR A 52 -3.26 -10.71 0.64
C TYR A 52 -2.52 -11.68 1.55
N TRP A 53 -1.93 -12.75 1.02
CA TRP A 53 -1.15 -13.70 1.81
C TRP A 53 0.05 -13.03 2.49
N VAL A 54 0.81 -12.20 1.76
CA VAL A 54 1.99 -11.50 2.30
C VAL A 54 1.60 -10.46 3.35
N PHE A 55 0.52 -9.69 3.14
CA PHE A 55 0.17 -8.55 3.99
C PHE A 55 -0.86 -8.85 5.10
N SER A 56 -1.47 -10.04 5.12
CA SER A 56 -2.43 -10.43 6.17
C SER A 56 -1.85 -11.29 7.29
N GLY A 57 -0.69 -11.92 7.07
CA GLY A 57 -0.01 -12.71 8.09
C GLY A 57 0.85 -11.87 9.03
N ASP A 58 0.98 -12.31 10.29
CA ASP A 58 2.00 -11.82 11.24
C ASP A 58 3.24 -12.74 11.24
N ASP A 59 3.38 -13.55 10.19
CA ASP A 59 4.34 -14.66 10.11
C ASP A 59 5.75 -14.21 9.70
N PHE A 60 5.94 -12.92 9.41
CA PHE A 60 7.20 -12.36 8.89
C PHE A 60 7.78 -11.30 9.82
N ASP A 61 8.84 -11.66 10.56
CA ASP A 61 9.64 -10.67 11.28
C ASP A 61 10.63 -9.99 10.33
N LEU A 62 10.39 -8.72 10.01
CA LEU A 62 11.20 -7.91 9.11
C LEU A 62 12.54 -7.44 9.74
N LYS A 63 12.99 -8.05 10.85
CA LYS A 63 14.30 -7.81 11.49
C LYS A 63 15.44 -8.47 10.71
N VAL A 64 15.76 -7.91 9.55
CA VAL A 64 16.91 -8.34 8.73
C VAL A 64 18.27 -8.03 9.39
N SER A 65 18.31 -7.09 10.34
CA SER A 65 19.55 -6.60 10.96
C SER A 65 19.86 -7.18 12.35
N ASP A 66 19.12 -8.18 12.84
CA ASP A 66 19.39 -8.76 14.16
C ASP A 66 20.74 -9.51 14.15
N PRO A 67 21.74 -9.08 14.95
CA PRO A 67 23.05 -9.75 15.00
C PRO A 67 22.98 -11.18 15.54
N LYS A 68 21.95 -11.52 16.32
CA LYS A 68 21.76 -12.85 16.92
C LYS A 68 20.98 -13.79 16.01
N ASN A 69 20.11 -13.26 15.15
CA ASN A 69 19.31 -14.03 14.21
C ASN A 69 19.16 -13.31 12.87
N PRO A 70 20.21 -13.30 12.03
CA PRO A 70 20.18 -12.59 10.76
C PRO A 70 19.16 -13.22 9.81
N SER A 71 18.35 -12.38 9.17
CA SER A 71 17.32 -12.81 8.23
C SER A 71 17.60 -12.20 6.85
N TYR A 72 17.41 -13.00 5.80
CA TYR A 72 17.60 -12.57 4.41
C TYR A 72 16.26 -12.35 3.73
N LEU A 73 16.10 -11.18 3.10
CA LEU A 73 14.96 -10.89 2.25
C LEU A 73 15.36 -11.05 0.78
N LEU A 74 14.63 -11.90 0.05
CA LEU A 74 14.74 -12.01 -1.39
C LEU A 74 13.51 -11.36 -2.03
N ILE A 75 13.73 -10.30 -2.81
CA ILE A 75 12.70 -9.69 -3.63
C ILE A 75 12.93 -10.13 -5.07
N ALA A 76 12.06 -10.98 -5.60
CA ALA A 76 12.05 -11.32 -7.02
C ALA A 76 11.10 -10.36 -7.76
N ASN A 77 11.46 -10.02 -8.99
CA ASN A 77 10.58 -9.28 -9.89
C ASN A 77 10.25 -10.15 -11.10
N ASP A 78 8.99 -10.12 -11.50
CA ASP A 78 8.51 -10.68 -12.76
C ASP A 78 8.19 -9.50 -13.70
N PRO A 79 8.88 -9.37 -14.86
CA PRO A 79 8.65 -8.28 -15.80
C PRO A 79 7.19 -8.14 -16.26
N GLU A 80 6.44 -9.25 -16.32
CA GLU A 80 5.02 -9.22 -16.73
C GLU A 80 4.11 -8.65 -15.63
N MET A 81 4.53 -8.74 -14.37
CA MET A 81 3.78 -8.25 -13.21
C MET A 81 4.39 -7.02 -12.55
N GLU A 82 5.38 -6.38 -13.19
CA GLU A 82 6.17 -5.28 -12.62
C GLU A 82 5.28 -4.15 -12.07
N SER A 83 4.21 -3.80 -12.78
CA SER A 83 3.28 -2.72 -12.35
C SER A 83 2.56 -3.01 -11.03
N ILE A 84 2.41 -4.29 -10.66
CA ILE A 84 1.72 -4.74 -9.45
C ILE A 84 2.74 -5.04 -8.36
N ILE A 85 3.70 -5.91 -8.68
CA ILE A 85 4.75 -6.38 -7.77
C ILE A 85 5.66 -5.23 -7.35
N GLY A 86 5.93 -4.26 -8.23
CA GLY A 86 6.75 -3.08 -7.92
C GLY A 86 6.19 -2.24 -6.78
N ALA A 87 4.87 -1.99 -6.76
CA ALA A 87 4.22 -1.24 -5.70
C ALA A 87 4.28 -1.96 -4.34
N LEU A 88 4.04 -3.28 -4.35
CA LEU A 88 4.11 -4.11 -3.14
C LEU A 88 5.54 -4.22 -2.60
N ASN A 89 6.53 -4.39 -3.48
CA ASN A 89 7.94 -4.43 -3.11
C ASN A 89 8.40 -3.10 -2.52
N ALA A 90 7.99 -1.98 -3.11
CA ALA A 90 8.30 -0.65 -2.59
C ALA A 90 7.72 -0.45 -1.18
N LEU A 91 6.50 -0.95 -0.92
CA LEU A 91 5.90 -0.92 0.41
C LEU A 91 6.70 -1.73 1.43
N ILE A 92 7.09 -2.96 1.08
CA ILE A 92 7.93 -3.83 1.93
C ILE A 92 9.26 -3.15 2.24
N LEU A 93 9.93 -2.59 1.23
CA LEU A 93 11.20 -1.87 1.38
C LEU A 93 11.06 -0.62 2.25
N ASN A 94 10.02 0.20 2.05
CA ASN A 94 9.77 1.38 2.89
C ASN A 94 9.55 0.99 4.35
N ARG A 95 8.81 -0.09 4.60
CA ARG A 95 8.57 -0.58 5.97
C ARG A 95 9.86 -1.09 6.61
N LEU A 96 10.67 -1.82 5.86
CA LEU A 96 11.98 -2.31 6.28
C LEU A 96 12.94 -1.19 6.64
N VAL A 97 13.11 -0.22 5.74
CA VAL A 97 13.98 0.94 5.96
C VAL A 97 13.53 1.68 7.21
N THR A 98 12.22 1.87 7.39
CA THR A 98 11.70 2.48 8.61
C THR A 98 12.03 1.66 9.85
N ARG A 99 11.85 0.32 9.82
CA ARG A 99 12.16 -0.58 10.96
C ARG A 99 13.64 -0.64 11.30
N VAL A 100 14.51 -0.72 10.31
CA VAL A 100 15.97 -0.67 10.48
C VAL A 100 16.39 0.70 11.05
N ASN A 101 15.78 1.78 10.57
CA ASN A 101 16.09 3.13 11.05
C ASN A 101 15.46 3.46 12.41
N SER A 102 14.36 2.78 12.80
CA SER A 102 13.64 3.02 14.07
C SER A 102 14.07 2.08 15.21
N GLY A 103 15.03 1.16 15.00
CA GLY A 103 15.51 0.28 16.05
C GLY A 103 16.96 -0.20 15.87
N GLN A 104 17.83 0.27 16.77
CA GLN A 104 19.21 -0.17 17.06
C GLN A 104 20.39 0.41 16.25
N GLY A 105 20.30 1.67 15.77
CA GLY A 105 21.43 2.31 15.09
C GLY A 105 21.81 3.73 15.51
N LYS A 106 20.94 4.48 16.20
CA LYS A 106 21.26 5.87 16.61
C LYS A 106 20.64 6.23 17.97
N THR A 107 21.43 6.97 18.75
CA THR A 107 21.24 7.49 20.14
C THR A 107 21.65 6.46 21.22
N TYR A 108 22.80 6.55 21.92
CA TYR A 108 23.58 7.70 22.40
C TYR A 108 25.11 7.46 22.28
N GLN A 109 25.84 8.41 21.68
CA GLN A 109 27.15 8.85 22.16
C GLN A 109 27.04 10.32 22.52
#